data_AF-A0AAE3RCJ8-F1
#
_entry.id   AF-A0AAE3RCJ8-F1
#
_cell.length_a   1.000
_cell.length_b   1.000
_cell.length_c   1.000
_cell.angle_alpha   90.00
_cell.angle_beta   90.00
_cell.angle_gamma   90.00
#
_symmetry.space_group_name_H-M   'P 1'
#
loop_
_entity.id
_entity.type
_entity.pdbx_description
1 polymer ?
#
loop_
_entity_poly.entity_id
_entity_poly.type
_entity_poly.pdbx_seq_one_letter_code
_entity_poly.pdbx_strand_id
1 'polypeptide(L)'
;MSVLAPTPLSKNLKQKYRTELQYNSEKVFREEYIRTTNLEYQIILKHGYNGVKMFLQKIHTDDYLREGNGEYFSWGELPADCPWYQFNDLELLSFIDRNFSSIHTRIPDLLAAMKQRCIYIVAEKLRDQWYLHYLFTRQLYDGREYYFIYTGGPPNPAPTPSQELQKYDWYIPADLRTLYAIHDGFGAVSDRFSILSSNKLKVLASLMDPICKDQNDWPEKYSFENLMVFFPYMDGNSRCFYWCDKTVDEIGTIYWDHETWDITSPIPLFECMNRELAKMDEE
;
A
#
# COMPACT_ATOMS: atom_id res chain seq x y z
N MET A 1 -10.79 -28.85 9.89
CA MET A 1 -11.87 -28.14 10.60
C MET A 1 -12.96 -27.83 9.59
N SER A 2 -14.22 -28.15 9.89
CA SER A 2 -15.36 -27.86 9.00
C SER A 2 -15.61 -26.35 8.99
N VAL A 3 -15.26 -25.67 7.90
CA VAL A 3 -15.56 -24.25 7.72
C VAL A 3 -17.06 -24.15 7.47
N LEU A 4 -17.82 -23.74 8.49
CA LEU A 4 -19.24 -23.41 8.33
C LEU A 4 -19.37 -22.33 7.24
N ALA A 5 -20.39 -22.47 6.38
CA ALA A 5 -20.66 -21.46 5.36
C ALA A 5 -20.78 -20.06 6.00
N PRO A 6 -20.19 -19.02 5.39
CA PRO A 6 -20.20 -17.68 5.98
C PRO A 6 -21.62 -17.20 6.25
N THR A 7 -21.89 -16.69 7.45
CA THR A 7 -23.22 -16.17 7.78
C THR A 7 -23.41 -14.79 7.13
N PRO A 8 -24.53 -14.51 6.42
CA PRO A 8 -24.80 -13.18 5.88
C PRO A 8 -24.87 -12.10 6.96
N LEU A 9 -24.35 -10.90 6.66
CA LEU A 9 -24.43 -9.74 7.57
C LEU A 9 -25.75 -8.98 7.37
N SER A 10 -26.69 -9.13 8.32
CA SER A 10 -27.92 -8.32 8.33
C SER A 10 -27.63 -6.83 8.57
N LYS A 11 -28.56 -5.94 8.18
CA LYS A 11 -28.42 -4.49 8.39
C LYS A 11 -28.17 -4.14 9.87
N ASN A 12 -28.94 -4.75 10.77
CA ASN A 12 -28.81 -4.52 12.22
C ASN A 12 -27.45 -5.00 12.74
N LEU A 13 -26.97 -6.14 12.25
CA LEU A 13 -25.67 -6.68 12.67
C LEU A 13 -24.51 -5.82 12.15
N LYS A 14 -24.59 -5.33 10.91
CA LYS A 14 -23.62 -4.35 10.37
C LYS A 14 -23.56 -3.09 11.22
N GLN A 15 -24.73 -2.54 11.59
CA GLN A 15 -24.78 -1.34 12.42
C GLN A 15 -24.16 -1.58 13.79
N LYS A 16 -24.49 -2.72 14.43
CA LYS A 16 -23.90 -3.13 15.70
C LYS A 16 -22.37 -3.19 15.60
N TYR A 17 -21.83 -3.90 14.62
CA TYR A 17 -20.39 -4.02 14.45
C TYR A 17 -19.71 -2.69 14.14
N ARG A 18 -20.33 -1.82 13.33
CA ARG A 18 -19.79 -0.47 13.09
C ARG A 18 -19.68 0.34 14.38
N THR A 19 -20.70 0.30 15.23
CA THR A 19 -20.65 0.97 16.54
C THR A 19 -19.59 0.36 17.45
N GLU A 20 -19.50 -0.97 17.51
CA GLU A 20 -18.49 -1.64 18.34
C GLU A 20 -17.07 -1.42 17.83
N LEU A 21 -16.86 -1.26 16.52
CA LEU A 21 -15.55 -1.00 15.92
C LEU A 21 -15.08 0.45 16.05
N GLN A 22 -15.93 1.37 16.52
CA GLN A 22 -15.49 2.75 16.78
C GLN A 22 -14.43 2.77 17.89
N TYR A 23 -13.32 3.46 17.61
CA TYR A 23 -12.25 3.66 18.58
C TYR A 23 -12.71 4.59 19.70
N ASN A 24 -12.51 4.20 20.96
CA ASN A 24 -12.80 5.05 22.10
C ASN A 24 -11.52 5.72 22.61
N SER A 25 -11.35 7.01 22.32
CA SER A 25 -10.16 7.79 22.71
C SER A 25 -10.04 8.06 24.21
N GLU A 26 -11.08 7.81 25.00
CA GLU A 26 -11.04 7.96 26.47
C GLU A 26 -10.37 6.78 27.17
N LYS A 27 -10.13 5.68 26.44
CA LYS A 27 -9.50 4.47 26.97
C LYS A 27 -8.04 4.36 26.58
N VAL A 28 -7.33 3.45 27.24
CA VAL A 28 -5.92 3.15 26.95
C VAL A 28 -5.79 2.64 25.51
N PHE A 29 -4.95 3.31 24.71
CA PHE A 29 -4.77 3.01 23.29
C PHE A 29 -4.54 1.52 23.01
N ARG A 30 -3.62 0.89 23.76
CA ARG A 30 -3.29 -0.54 23.57
C ARG A 30 -4.51 -1.44 23.78
N GLU A 31 -5.33 -1.18 24.79
CA GLU A 31 -6.51 -2.00 25.08
C GLU A 31 -7.57 -1.85 24.00
N GLU A 32 -7.81 -0.63 23.51
CA GLU A 32 -8.77 -0.38 22.45
C GLU A 32 -8.30 -0.89 21.09
N TYR A 33 -7.01 -0.76 20.79
CA TYR A 33 -6.40 -1.36 19.60
C TYR A 33 -6.58 -2.89 19.60
N ILE A 34 -6.29 -3.55 20.73
CA ILE A 34 -6.50 -4.99 20.90
C ILE A 34 -7.98 -5.37 20.71
N ARG A 35 -8.88 -4.63 21.35
CA ARG A 35 -10.32 -4.89 21.29
C ARG A 35 -10.86 -4.79 19.87
N THR A 36 -10.52 -3.72 19.16
CA THR A 36 -10.98 -3.47 17.78
C THR A 36 -10.38 -4.48 16.81
N THR A 37 -9.07 -4.73 16.87
CA THR A 37 -8.38 -5.72 16.03
C THR A 37 -8.94 -7.13 16.22
N ASN A 38 -9.16 -7.57 17.47
CA ASN A 38 -9.77 -8.87 17.76
C ASN A 38 -11.20 -8.95 17.21
N LEU A 39 -11.98 -7.88 17.33
CA LEU A 39 -13.36 -7.84 16.81
C LEU A 39 -13.37 -7.92 15.27
N GLU A 40 -12.50 -7.19 14.58
CA GLU A 40 -12.32 -7.27 13.12
C GLU A 40 -11.97 -8.69 12.69
N TYR A 41 -11.03 -9.32 13.40
CA TYR A 41 -10.64 -10.70 13.15
C TYR A 41 -11.84 -11.65 13.24
N GLN A 42 -12.62 -11.56 14.32
CA GLN A 42 -13.80 -12.40 14.54
C GLN A 42 -14.89 -12.17 13.50
N ILE A 43 -15.10 -10.92 13.08
CA ILE A 43 -16.09 -10.58 12.05
C ILE A 43 -15.72 -11.25 10.72
N ILE A 44 -14.48 -11.12 10.27
CA ILE A 44 -14.02 -11.71 9.01
C ILE A 44 -14.05 -13.24 9.10
N LEU A 45 -13.58 -13.82 10.22
CA LEU A 45 -13.62 -15.28 10.41
C LEU A 45 -15.06 -15.84 10.33
N LYS A 46 -16.04 -15.13 10.88
CA LYS A 46 -17.45 -15.57 10.92
C LYS A 46 -18.23 -15.27 9.63
N HIS A 47 -17.93 -14.15 8.97
CA HIS A 47 -18.73 -13.61 7.87
C HIS A 47 -18.02 -13.65 6.50
N GLY A 48 -16.77 -14.12 6.46
CA GLY A 48 -15.96 -14.24 5.25
C GLY A 48 -15.88 -12.92 4.49
N TYR A 49 -16.09 -12.98 3.17
CA TYR A 49 -16.10 -11.84 2.27
C TYR A 49 -16.97 -10.65 2.75
N ASN A 50 -18.14 -10.91 3.35
CA ASN A 50 -18.99 -9.84 3.88
C ASN A 50 -18.33 -9.09 5.04
N GLY A 51 -17.54 -9.78 5.86
CA GLY A 51 -16.70 -9.17 6.89
C GLY A 51 -15.58 -8.33 6.29
N VAL A 52 -14.90 -8.84 5.25
CA VAL A 52 -13.83 -8.13 4.53
C VAL A 52 -14.34 -6.83 3.91
N LYS A 53 -15.49 -6.89 3.24
CA LYS A 53 -16.16 -5.71 2.67
C LYS A 53 -16.45 -4.65 3.73
N MET A 54 -16.91 -5.07 4.92
CA MET A 54 -17.18 -4.14 6.01
C MET A 54 -15.89 -3.51 6.55
N PHE A 55 -14.80 -4.27 6.63
CA PHE A 55 -13.49 -3.78 7.04
C PHE A 55 -12.93 -2.75 6.05
N LEU A 56 -12.99 -3.02 4.74
CA LEU A 56 -12.59 -2.06 3.69
C LEU A 56 -13.39 -0.76 3.77
N GLN A 57 -14.71 -0.87 3.98
CA GLN A 57 -15.57 0.31 4.16
C GLN A 57 -15.17 1.16 5.38
N LYS A 58 -14.74 0.54 6.48
CA LYS A 58 -14.26 1.25 7.67
C LYS A 58 -13.01 2.07 7.37
N ILE A 59 -11.99 1.44 6.75
CA ILE A 59 -10.71 2.10 6.47
C ILE A 59 -10.92 3.35 5.61
N HIS A 60 -11.83 3.31 4.64
CA HIS A 60 -12.12 4.48 3.80
C HIS A 60 -12.85 5.62 4.52
N THR A 61 -13.58 5.35 5.61
CA THR A 61 -14.21 6.40 6.43
C THR A 61 -13.21 7.19 7.27
N ASP A 62 -12.10 6.59 7.70
CA ASP A 62 -11.14 7.22 8.61
C ASP A 62 -10.16 8.18 7.87
N ASP A 63 -9.94 7.99 6.56
CA ASP A 63 -9.01 8.80 5.75
C ASP A 63 -9.56 10.16 5.26
N TYR A 64 -10.69 10.64 5.77
CA TYR A 64 -11.35 11.92 5.40
C TYR A 64 -11.65 12.13 3.89
N LEU A 65 -11.30 11.18 3.01
CA LEU A 65 -11.35 11.33 1.54
C LEU A 65 -12.51 10.58 0.88
N ARG A 66 -13.26 9.74 1.61
CA ARG A 66 -14.19 8.78 1.00
C ARG A 66 -15.50 8.65 1.79
N GLU A 67 -16.33 9.67 1.75
CA GLU A 67 -17.78 9.41 1.74
C GLU A 67 -18.08 8.70 0.41
N GLY A 68 -18.16 7.36 0.41
CA GLY A 68 -18.20 6.64 -0.86
C GLY A 68 -18.78 5.24 -0.79
N ASN A 69 -19.91 5.06 -1.46
CA ASN A 69 -20.50 3.77 -1.80
C ASN A 69 -19.61 3.01 -2.79
N GLY A 70 -18.42 2.58 -2.37
CA GLY A 70 -17.58 1.69 -3.18
C GLY A 70 -18.37 0.45 -3.58
N GLU A 71 -18.29 0.07 -4.84
CA GLU A 71 -18.77 -1.23 -5.30
C GLU A 71 -17.65 -2.24 -5.10
N TYR A 72 -17.95 -3.32 -4.37
CA TYR A 72 -16.97 -4.33 -4.02
C TYR A 72 -17.33 -5.61 -4.73
N PHE A 73 -16.33 -6.22 -5.34
CA PHE A 73 -16.44 -7.46 -6.11
C PHE A 73 -15.48 -8.48 -5.51
N SER A 74 -15.99 -9.67 -5.20
CA SER A 74 -15.16 -10.79 -4.78
C SER A 74 -14.32 -11.26 -5.95
N TRP A 75 -13.20 -11.90 -5.61
CA TRP A 75 -12.43 -12.67 -6.56
C TRP A 75 -13.30 -13.68 -7.32
N GLY A 76 -13.15 -13.76 -8.64
CA GLY A 76 -13.97 -14.59 -9.53
C GLY A 76 -15.29 -13.97 -9.99
N GLU A 77 -15.67 -12.82 -9.43
CA GLU A 77 -16.89 -12.08 -9.78
C GLU A 77 -16.58 -10.66 -10.28
N LEU A 78 -15.37 -10.44 -10.80
CA LEU A 78 -14.99 -9.13 -11.33
C LEU A 78 -15.82 -8.80 -12.58
N PRO A 79 -16.32 -7.56 -12.74
CA PRO A 79 -17.06 -7.17 -13.93
C PRO A 79 -16.11 -6.92 -15.11
N ALA A 80 -16.65 -6.92 -16.33
CA ALA A 80 -15.87 -6.83 -17.57
C ALA A 80 -15.06 -5.54 -17.74
N ASP A 81 -15.45 -4.46 -17.06
CA ASP A 81 -14.74 -3.18 -17.06
C ASP A 81 -13.65 -3.08 -15.97
N CYS A 82 -13.47 -4.13 -15.16
CA CYS A 82 -12.38 -4.22 -14.19
C CYS A 82 -11.05 -4.58 -14.90
N PRO A 83 -9.93 -3.88 -14.62
CA PRO A 83 -8.63 -4.15 -15.26
C PRO A 83 -8.07 -5.57 -15.03
N TRP A 84 -8.60 -6.29 -14.04
CA TRP A 84 -8.21 -7.65 -13.68
C TRP A 84 -9.25 -8.70 -14.09
N TYR A 85 -10.27 -8.32 -14.87
CA TYR A 85 -11.37 -9.21 -15.30
C TYR A 85 -10.88 -10.51 -15.94
N GLN A 86 -9.85 -10.42 -16.79
CA GLN A 86 -9.24 -11.55 -17.51
C GLN A 86 -8.70 -12.65 -16.60
N PHE A 87 -8.62 -12.39 -15.30
CA PHE A 87 -8.09 -13.33 -14.34
C PHE A 87 -9.18 -14.06 -13.54
N ASN A 88 -10.48 -13.75 -13.70
CA ASN A 88 -11.59 -14.31 -12.91
C ASN A 88 -11.55 -15.84 -12.72
N ASP A 89 -11.09 -16.58 -13.74
CA ASP A 89 -11.05 -18.04 -13.73
C ASP A 89 -9.82 -18.63 -13.01
N LEU A 90 -8.91 -17.79 -12.49
CA LEU A 90 -7.70 -18.25 -11.79
C LEU A 90 -7.96 -18.50 -10.30
N GLU A 91 -7.30 -19.52 -9.76
CA GLU A 91 -7.17 -19.68 -8.31
C GLU A 91 -6.33 -18.54 -7.70
N LEU A 92 -6.56 -18.20 -6.43
CA LEU A 92 -5.91 -17.05 -5.76
C LEU A 92 -4.37 -17.04 -5.91
N LEU A 93 -3.71 -18.19 -5.71
CA LEU A 93 -2.25 -18.28 -5.84
C LEU A 93 -1.80 -18.08 -7.29
N SER A 94 -2.55 -18.63 -8.25
CA SER A 94 -2.28 -18.48 -9.67
C SER A 94 -2.52 -17.05 -10.14
N PHE A 95 -3.51 -16.36 -9.57
CA PHE A 95 -3.71 -14.94 -9.77
C PHE A 95 -2.48 -14.15 -9.35
N ILE A 96 -1.97 -14.37 -8.13
CA ILE A 96 -0.81 -13.64 -7.61
C ILE A 96 0.40 -13.85 -8.53
N ASP A 97 0.71 -15.10 -8.90
CA ASP A 97 1.80 -15.40 -9.83
C ASP A 97 1.61 -14.74 -11.20
N ARG A 98 0.38 -14.74 -11.73
CA ARG A 98 0.09 -14.16 -13.05
C ARG A 98 0.14 -12.64 -13.05
N ASN A 99 -0.45 -12.00 -12.05
CA ASN A 99 -0.53 -10.53 -11.94
C ASN A 99 0.87 -9.92 -11.79
N PHE A 100 1.75 -10.57 -11.03
CA PHE A 100 3.14 -10.11 -10.81
C PHE A 100 4.17 -10.77 -11.75
N SER A 101 3.73 -11.45 -12.80
CA SER A 101 4.61 -12.28 -13.65
C SER A 101 5.78 -11.52 -14.29
N SER A 102 5.61 -10.23 -14.63
CA SER A 102 6.67 -9.40 -15.23
C SER A 102 7.79 -9.04 -14.26
N ILE A 103 7.58 -9.17 -12.94
CA ILE A 103 8.58 -8.84 -11.91
C ILE A 103 8.84 -9.99 -10.92
N HIS A 104 8.25 -11.17 -11.12
CA HIS A 104 8.27 -12.27 -10.13
C HIS A 104 9.68 -12.68 -9.70
N THR A 105 10.67 -12.70 -10.61
CA THR A 105 12.06 -13.04 -10.29
C THR A 105 12.79 -11.93 -9.51
N ARG A 106 12.27 -10.71 -9.51
CA ARG A 106 12.85 -9.53 -8.87
C ARG A 106 12.27 -9.30 -7.47
N ILE A 107 11.07 -9.81 -7.20
CA ILE A 107 10.38 -9.73 -5.90
C ILE A 107 10.02 -11.11 -5.28
N PRO A 108 10.95 -12.09 -5.25
CA PRO A 108 10.62 -13.46 -4.85
C PRO A 108 10.11 -13.54 -3.40
N ASP A 109 10.69 -12.78 -2.47
CA ASP A 109 10.34 -12.84 -1.05
C ASP A 109 8.95 -12.23 -0.80
N LEU A 110 8.67 -11.08 -1.42
CA LEU A 110 7.34 -10.47 -1.37
C LEU A 110 6.28 -11.40 -1.96
N LEU A 111 6.55 -12.01 -3.12
CA LEU A 111 5.60 -12.91 -3.78
C LEU A 111 5.35 -14.17 -2.93
N ALA A 112 6.39 -14.70 -2.29
CA ALA A 112 6.26 -15.83 -1.36
C ALA A 112 5.40 -15.45 -0.15
N ALA A 113 5.65 -14.29 0.49
CA ALA A 113 4.86 -13.79 1.61
C ALA A 113 3.39 -13.57 1.22
N MET A 114 3.15 -12.96 0.06
CA MET A 114 1.79 -12.75 -0.45
C MET A 114 1.06 -14.07 -0.67
N LYS A 115 1.69 -15.06 -1.31
CA LYS A 115 1.08 -16.38 -1.54
C LYS A 115 0.83 -17.15 -0.25
N GLN A 116 1.69 -17.00 0.75
CA GLN A 116 1.53 -17.69 2.02
C GLN A 116 0.37 -17.11 2.85
N ARG A 117 0.16 -15.80 2.79
CA ARG A 117 -0.68 -15.08 3.77
C ARG A 117 -1.95 -14.47 3.19
N CYS A 118 -2.03 -14.30 1.87
CA CYS A 118 -3.20 -13.71 1.24
C CYS A 118 -4.37 -14.68 1.30
N ILE A 119 -5.45 -14.26 1.94
CA ILE A 119 -6.66 -15.07 2.13
C ILE A 119 -7.85 -14.57 1.31
N TYR A 120 -7.85 -13.30 0.89
CA TYR A 120 -8.86 -12.73 0.02
C TYR A 120 -8.26 -11.71 -0.92
N ILE A 121 -8.80 -11.68 -2.15
CA ILE A 121 -8.62 -10.60 -3.10
C ILE A 121 -9.99 -9.97 -3.35
N VAL A 122 -10.04 -8.64 -3.29
CA VAL A 122 -11.28 -7.87 -3.47
C VAL A 122 -10.98 -6.72 -4.41
N ALA A 123 -11.76 -6.60 -5.49
CA ALA A 123 -11.74 -5.37 -6.29
C ALA A 123 -12.75 -4.38 -5.73
N GLU A 124 -12.35 -3.11 -5.67
CA GLU A 124 -13.23 -2.00 -5.34
C GLU A 124 -13.29 -1.05 -6.54
N LYS A 125 -14.52 -0.73 -6.98
CA LYS A 125 -14.77 0.42 -7.84
C LYS A 125 -15.24 1.57 -6.96
N LEU A 126 -14.42 2.61 -6.87
CA LEU A 126 -14.78 3.83 -6.17
C LEU A 126 -14.89 4.96 -7.19
N ARG A 127 -16.12 5.41 -7.43
CA ARG A 127 -16.43 6.32 -8.55
C ARG A 127 -15.98 5.66 -9.85
N ASP A 128 -15.03 6.26 -10.56
CA ASP A 128 -14.49 5.75 -11.83
C ASP A 128 -13.07 5.17 -11.68
N GLN A 129 -12.62 4.91 -10.46
CA GLN A 129 -11.30 4.34 -10.18
C GLN A 129 -11.40 2.94 -9.59
N TRP A 130 -10.54 2.06 -10.08
CA TRP A 130 -10.42 0.68 -9.62
C TRP A 130 -9.27 0.53 -8.63
N TYR A 131 -9.49 -0.26 -7.59
CA TYR A 131 -8.48 -0.68 -6.65
C TYR A 131 -8.55 -2.20 -6.48
N LEU A 132 -7.39 -2.81 -6.25
CA LEU A 132 -7.30 -4.23 -5.91
C LEU A 132 -6.71 -4.39 -4.53
N HIS A 133 -7.49 -4.97 -3.63
CA HIS A 133 -7.14 -5.20 -2.24
C HIS A 133 -6.72 -6.65 -2.04
N TYR A 134 -5.61 -6.83 -1.34
CA TYR A 134 -5.07 -8.11 -0.91
C TYR A 134 -5.15 -8.15 0.62
N LEU A 135 -6.01 -9.03 1.15
CA LEU A 135 -6.13 -9.23 2.59
C LEU A 135 -5.17 -10.33 3.04
N PHE A 136 -4.30 -10.02 3.98
CA PHE A 136 -3.31 -10.93 4.55
C PHE A 136 -3.63 -11.25 6.01
N THR A 137 -3.27 -12.45 6.43
CA THR A 137 -3.07 -12.77 7.85
C THR A 137 -1.70 -12.30 8.31
N ARG A 138 -1.64 -11.69 9.50
CA ARG A 138 -0.40 -11.32 10.20
C ARG A 138 -0.46 -11.78 11.65
N GLN A 139 0.70 -11.84 12.30
CA GLN A 139 0.80 -12.06 13.74
C GLN A 139 1.43 -10.85 14.42
N LEU A 140 0.88 -10.49 15.58
CA LEU A 140 1.53 -9.56 16.51
C LEU A 140 2.68 -10.29 17.23
N TYR A 141 3.59 -9.53 17.84
CA TYR A 141 4.69 -10.07 18.66
C TYR A 141 4.23 -11.02 19.80
N ASP A 142 2.98 -10.91 20.24
CA ASP A 142 2.38 -11.78 21.25
C ASP A 142 1.62 -13.00 20.68
N GLY A 143 1.77 -13.25 19.38
CA GLY A 143 1.23 -14.41 18.66
C GLY A 143 -0.24 -14.27 18.25
N ARG A 144 -0.90 -13.16 18.55
CA ARG A 144 -2.30 -12.95 18.13
C ARG A 144 -2.38 -12.65 16.64
N GLU A 145 -3.33 -13.29 15.98
CA GLU A 145 -3.59 -13.06 14.57
C GLU A 145 -4.42 -11.80 14.34
N TYR A 146 -4.09 -11.07 13.28
CA TYR A 146 -4.86 -9.96 12.79
C TYR A 146 -4.82 -9.90 11.26
N TYR A 147 -5.64 -9.03 10.68
CA TYR A 147 -5.71 -8.84 9.24
C TYR A 147 -5.08 -7.53 8.81
N PHE A 148 -4.47 -7.55 7.63
CA PHE A 148 -3.81 -6.40 7.06
C PHE A 148 -4.04 -6.34 5.56
N ILE A 149 -4.07 -5.15 4.97
CA ILE A 149 -4.45 -4.96 3.56
C ILE A 149 -3.35 -4.25 2.81
N TYR A 150 -2.89 -4.85 1.71
CA TYR A 150 -2.29 -4.09 0.62
C TYR A 150 -3.31 -3.73 -0.43
N THR A 151 -3.15 -2.55 -0.99
CA THR A 151 -3.94 -2.06 -2.11
C THR A 151 -3.04 -1.67 -3.25
N GLY A 152 -3.36 -2.19 -4.43
CA GLY A 152 -2.81 -1.74 -5.69
C GLY A 152 -3.78 -0.82 -6.42
N GLY A 153 -3.25 0.26 -6.99
CA GLY A 153 -3.99 1.08 -7.96
C GLY A 153 -4.25 0.34 -9.28
N PRO A 154 -5.03 0.94 -10.18
CA PRO A 154 -5.24 0.36 -11.51
C PRO A 154 -3.91 0.34 -12.29
N PRO A 155 -3.70 -0.61 -13.20
CA PRO A 155 -2.52 -0.63 -14.06
C PRO A 155 -2.38 0.67 -14.87
N ASN A 156 -1.19 1.25 -14.88
CA ASN A 156 -0.81 2.40 -15.69
C ASN A 156 0.50 2.10 -16.43
N PRO A 157 0.45 1.50 -17.64
CA PRO A 157 1.64 1.11 -18.39
C PRO A 157 2.40 2.27 -19.03
N ALA A 158 1.81 3.46 -19.08
CA ALA A 158 2.41 4.66 -19.66
C ALA A 158 2.26 5.88 -18.72
N PRO A 159 2.81 5.79 -17.50
CA PRO A 159 2.65 6.86 -16.53
C PRO A 159 3.46 8.08 -16.98
N THR A 160 2.85 9.26 -16.91
CA THR A 160 3.49 10.52 -17.26
C THR A 160 3.98 11.25 -16.02
N PRO A 161 5.17 11.90 -16.05
CA PRO A 161 5.63 12.72 -14.94
C PRO A 161 4.60 13.79 -14.56
N SER A 162 4.36 13.97 -13.27
CA SER A 162 3.53 15.05 -12.72
C SER A 162 4.16 16.42 -12.99
N GLN A 163 3.39 17.50 -12.82
CA GLN A 163 3.93 18.87 -12.93
C GLN A 163 5.10 19.10 -11.97
N GLU A 164 5.05 18.49 -10.78
CA GLU A 164 6.14 18.57 -9.81
C GLU A 164 7.41 17.87 -10.31
N LEU A 165 7.28 16.66 -10.86
CA LEU A 165 8.43 15.95 -11.44
C LEU A 165 9.03 16.74 -12.61
N GLN A 166 8.19 17.28 -13.49
CA GLN A 166 8.61 18.11 -14.62
C GLN A 166 9.37 19.37 -14.16
N LYS A 167 8.93 20.01 -13.07
CA LYS A 167 9.59 21.21 -12.50
C LYS A 167 11.07 20.96 -12.15
N TYR A 168 11.40 19.75 -11.72
CA TYR A 168 12.75 19.36 -11.28
C TYR A 168 13.45 18.43 -12.28
N ASP A 169 12.98 18.40 -13.52
CA ASP A 169 13.50 17.56 -14.62
C ASP A 169 13.56 16.07 -14.28
N TRP A 170 12.63 15.60 -13.46
CA TRP A 170 12.48 14.18 -13.15
C TRP A 170 11.60 13.47 -14.17
N TYR A 171 11.99 12.24 -14.46
CA TYR A 171 11.16 11.26 -15.13
C TYR A 171 10.85 10.09 -14.19
N ILE A 172 9.82 9.31 -14.51
CA ILE A 172 9.45 8.12 -13.72
C ILE A 172 10.44 6.99 -14.04
N PRO A 173 11.25 6.48 -13.08
CA PRO A 173 12.25 5.45 -13.34
C PRO A 173 11.68 4.19 -14.00
N ALA A 174 12.46 3.50 -14.83
CA ALA A 174 12.00 2.35 -15.61
C ALA A 174 11.44 1.21 -14.75
N ASP A 175 12.08 0.93 -13.62
CA ASP A 175 11.60 -0.08 -12.67
C ASP A 175 10.25 0.31 -12.05
N LEU A 176 10.05 1.59 -11.73
CA LEU A 176 8.78 2.08 -11.20
C LEU A 176 7.68 2.04 -12.26
N ARG A 177 8.00 2.36 -13.53
CA ARG A 177 7.09 2.16 -14.67
C ARG A 177 6.67 0.70 -14.82
N THR A 178 7.61 -0.22 -14.62
CA THR A 178 7.34 -1.67 -14.67
C THR A 178 6.37 -2.08 -13.58
N LEU A 179 6.53 -1.55 -12.35
CA LEU A 179 5.57 -1.76 -11.27
C LEU A 179 4.21 -1.14 -11.60
N TYR A 180 4.17 0.10 -12.08
CA TYR A 180 2.92 0.80 -12.40
C TYR A 180 2.13 0.13 -13.51
N ALA A 181 2.77 -0.58 -14.43
CA ALA A 181 2.10 -1.43 -15.40
C ALA A 181 1.32 -2.61 -14.77
N ILE A 182 1.57 -2.94 -13.49
CA ILE A 182 0.80 -3.92 -12.70
C ILE A 182 -0.15 -3.18 -11.75
N HIS A 183 0.38 -2.24 -10.97
CA HIS A 183 -0.34 -1.45 -9.98
C HIS A 183 0.24 -0.03 -9.91
N ASP A 184 -0.55 0.99 -10.28
CA ASP A 184 -0.17 2.39 -10.11
C ASP A 184 -0.28 2.80 -8.63
N GLY A 185 0.80 2.54 -7.89
CA GLY A 185 0.85 2.59 -6.43
C GLY A 185 0.51 1.24 -5.80
N PHE A 186 1.22 0.86 -4.73
CA PHE A 186 1.08 -0.45 -4.09
C PHE A 186 1.58 -0.45 -2.65
N GLY A 187 0.78 -0.96 -1.70
CA GLY A 187 1.17 -1.16 -0.31
C GLY A 187 0.02 -0.97 0.67
N ALA A 188 0.32 -0.67 1.94
CA ALA A 188 -0.67 -0.59 3.01
C ALA A 188 -1.70 0.54 2.78
N VAL A 189 -2.98 0.27 3.08
CA VAL A 189 -4.06 1.26 2.97
C VAL A 189 -3.98 2.30 4.06
N SER A 190 -3.75 1.88 5.30
CA SER A 190 -3.52 2.78 6.41
C SER A 190 -2.20 3.49 6.18
N ASP A 191 -2.28 4.74 5.73
CA ASP A 191 -1.27 5.78 5.80
C ASP A 191 0.19 5.30 5.92
N ARG A 192 0.91 5.37 4.80
CA ARG A 192 2.36 5.64 4.75
C ARG A 192 3.29 4.43 4.89
N PHE A 193 2.83 3.25 4.49
CA PHE A 193 3.71 2.14 4.06
C PHE A 193 3.33 1.67 2.67
N SER A 194 3.29 2.60 1.72
CA SER A 194 2.92 2.30 0.34
C SER A 194 3.79 3.05 -0.66
N ILE A 195 4.04 2.37 -1.76
CA ILE A 195 4.56 2.97 -2.97
C ILE A 195 3.49 3.90 -3.50
N LEU A 196 3.82 5.19 -3.62
CA LEU A 196 2.94 6.22 -4.14
C LEU A 196 2.53 5.87 -5.57
N SER A 197 1.32 6.28 -5.95
CA SER A 197 0.91 6.30 -7.36
C SER A 197 1.68 7.37 -8.13
N SER A 198 1.78 7.20 -9.45
CA SER A 198 2.52 8.05 -10.38
C SER A 198 2.20 9.54 -10.25
N ASN A 199 0.92 9.88 -10.03
CA ASN A 199 0.46 11.25 -9.84
C ASN A 199 0.74 11.84 -8.45
N LYS A 200 1.20 11.02 -7.49
CA LYS A 200 1.52 11.42 -6.11
C LYS A 200 3.01 11.47 -5.83
N LEU A 201 3.86 11.08 -6.79
CA LEU A 201 5.31 11.22 -6.67
C LEU A 201 5.71 12.68 -6.46
N LYS A 202 6.69 12.89 -5.58
CA LYS A 202 7.16 14.22 -5.17
C LYS A 202 8.67 14.30 -5.24
N VAL A 203 9.19 15.51 -5.40
CA VAL A 203 10.64 15.77 -5.32
C VAL A 203 10.89 16.48 -4.00
N LEU A 204 11.83 15.96 -3.20
CA LEU A 204 11.99 16.39 -1.81
C LEU A 204 12.35 17.88 -1.68
N ALA A 205 12.98 18.45 -2.70
CA ALA A 205 13.25 19.90 -2.81
C ALA A 205 12.00 20.78 -2.68
N SER A 206 10.82 20.29 -3.09
CA SER A 206 9.57 21.06 -2.96
C SER A 206 9.22 21.34 -1.50
N LEU A 207 9.69 20.50 -0.58
CA LEU A 207 9.50 20.62 0.87
C LEU A 207 10.74 21.18 1.58
N MET A 208 11.92 20.67 1.25
CA MET A 208 13.13 20.92 2.05
C MET A 208 13.89 22.20 1.68
N ASP A 209 13.90 22.63 0.42
CA ASP A 209 14.65 23.83 0.01
C ASP A 209 14.19 25.10 0.75
N PRO A 210 12.89 25.35 0.99
CA PRO A 210 12.45 26.48 1.81
C PRO A 210 12.98 26.40 3.25
N ILE A 211 12.97 25.21 3.86
CA ILE A 211 13.44 24.98 5.23
C ILE A 211 14.95 25.25 5.32
N CYS A 212 15.71 24.69 4.39
CA CYS A 212 17.16 24.88 4.30
C CYS A 212 17.55 26.34 4.06
N LYS A 213 16.78 27.05 3.24
CA LYS A 213 16.97 28.49 3.03
C LYS A 213 16.73 29.29 4.31
N ASP A 214 15.67 28.98 5.05
CA ASP A 214 15.33 29.67 6.30
C ASP A 214 16.35 29.38 7.41
N GLN A 215 16.90 28.16 7.45
CA GLN A 215 17.92 27.73 8.42
C GLN A 215 19.35 28.07 7.98
N ASN A 216 19.55 28.44 6.72
CA ASN A 216 20.86 28.60 6.08
C ASN A 216 21.76 27.37 6.26
N ASP A 217 21.18 26.18 6.05
CA ASP A 217 21.87 24.89 6.19
C ASP A 217 21.45 23.93 5.07
N TRP A 218 22.39 23.13 4.57
CA TRP A 218 22.19 22.25 3.41
C TRP A 218 22.99 20.95 3.57
N PRO A 219 22.48 19.81 3.05
CA PRO A 219 23.23 18.56 3.05
C PRO A 219 24.52 18.69 2.22
N GLU A 220 25.63 18.16 2.75
CA GLU A 220 26.95 18.29 2.10
C GLU A 220 27.11 17.39 0.86
N LYS A 221 26.39 16.26 0.82
CA LYS A 221 26.67 15.14 -0.11
C LYS A 221 25.71 15.02 -1.29
N TYR A 222 24.60 15.75 -1.28
CA TYR A 222 23.56 15.66 -2.30
C TYR A 222 22.70 16.94 -2.30
N SER A 223 21.79 17.06 -3.27
CA SER A 223 20.73 18.09 -3.30
C SER A 223 19.37 17.41 -3.14
N PHE A 224 18.42 18.06 -2.48
CA PHE A 224 17.05 17.55 -2.38
C PHE A 224 16.34 17.44 -3.74
N GLU A 225 16.81 18.18 -4.75
CA GLU A 225 16.33 18.03 -6.13
C GLU A 225 16.72 16.69 -6.75
N ASN A 226 17.71 16.00 -6.18
CA ASN A 226 18.15 14.67 -6.60
C ASN A 226 17.39 13.54 -5.88
N LEU A 227 16.35 13.86 -5.08
CA LEU A 227 15.57 12.89 -4.33
C LEU A 227 14.09 12.93 -4.74
N MET A 228 13.61 11.85 -5.36
CA MET A 228 12.20 11.66 -5.68
C MET A 228 11.57 10.67 -4.69
N VAL A 229 10.65 11.16 -3.85
CA VAL A 229 9.94 10.35 -2.86
C VAL A 229 8.96 9.41 -3.57
N PHE A 230 9.08 8.12 -3.29
CA PHE A 230 8.14 7.10 -3.77
C PHE A 230 7.52 6.26 -2.65
N PHE A 231 8.08 6.27 -1.44
CA PHE A 231 7.54 5.56 -0.28
C PHE A 231 7.76 6.42 0.99
N PRO A 232 6.81 7.27 1.38
CA PRO A 232 6.94 8.10 2.58
C PRO A 232 6.64 7.28 3.84
N TYR A 233 7.35 7.54 4.95
CA TYR A 233 7.04 7.02 6.28
C TYR A 233 6.29 8.06 7.14
N MET A 234 5.75 7.65 8.29
CA MET A 234 4.92 8.51 9.16
C MET A 234 5.71 9.54 9.97
N ASP A 235 6.96 9.26 10.26
CA ASP A 235 7.86 10.09 11.05
C ASP A 235 8.52 11.21 10.23
N GLY A 236 8.27 11.28 8.92
CA GLY A 236 8.92 12.24 8.02
C GLY A 236 10.04 11.62 7.18
N ASN A 237 10.50 10.42 7.53
CA ASN A 237 11.48 9.68 6.74
C ASN A 237 10.87 9.20 5.42
N SER A 238 11.70 8.77 4.47
CA SER A 238 11.17 8.18 3.23
C SER A 238 12.16 7.26 2.51
N ARG A 239 11.63 6.39 1.63
CA ARG A 239 12.41 5.88 0.50
C ARG A 239 12.28 6.82 -0.68
N CYS A 240 13.43 7.18 -1.21
CA CYS A 240 13.57 8.03 -2.38
C CYS A 240 14.28 7.28 -3.49
N PHE A 241 13.93 7.57 -4.74
CA PHE A 241 14.88 7.41 -5.81
C PHE A 241 15.93 8.51 -5.69
N TYR A 242 17.20 8.14 -5.81
CA TYR A 242 18.33 9.04 -5.76
C TYR A 242 19.03 9.05 -7.12
N TRP A 243 19.12 10.24 -7.70
CA TRP A 243 19.83 10.48 -8.95
C TRP A 243 21.11 11.22 -8.63
N CYS A 244 22.17 10.47 -8.35
CA CYS A 244 23.44 11.03 -7.84
C CYS A 244 24.09 11.99 -8.83
N ASP A 245 24.06 11.63 -10.12
CA ASP A 245 24.55 12.43 -11.22
C ASP A 245 23.58 12.29 -12.40
N LYS A 246 22.93 13.41 -12.75
CA LYS A 246 21.93 13.48 -13.82
C LYS A 246 22.50 13.14 -15.21
N THR A 247 23.82 13.09 -15.35
CA THR A 247 24.51 12.84 -16.62
C THR A 247 24.74 11.35 -16.93
N VAL A 248 24.72 10.47 -15.92
CA VAL A 248 25.01 9.02 -16.08
C VAL A 248 23.76 8.14 -16.03
N ASP A 249 22.58 8.72 -15.86
CA ASP A 249 21.29 8.01 -15.77
C ASP A 249 21.25 6.87 -14.73
N GLU A 250 22.13 6.96 -13.71
CA GLU A 250 22.19 5.99 -12.62
C GLU A 250 21.23 6.41 -11.52
N ILE A 251 20.11 5.68 -11.42
CA ILE A 251 19.09 5.89 -10.40
C ILE A 251 18.97 4.64 -9.52
N GLY A 252 19.22 4.83 -8.22
CA GLY A 252 18.96 3.81 -7.21
C GLY A 252 17.93 4.27 -6.19
N THR A 253 17.56 3.39 -5.25
CA THR A 253 16.68 3.73 -4.13
C THR A 253 17.46 3.82 -2.83
N ILE A 254 17.19 4.85 -2.03
CA ILE A 254 17.82 5.10 -0.73
C ILE A 254 16.76 5.24 0.36
N TYR A 255 17.17 5.06 1.62
CA TYR A 255 16.44 5.60 2.77
C TYR A 255 16.98 7.00 3.08
N TRP A 256 16.08 7.96 3.27
CA TRP A 256 16.38 9.31 3.71
C TRP A 256 15.82 9.54 5.11
N ASP A 257 16.68 10.01 6.00
CA ASP A 257 16.35 10.37 7.37
C ASP A 257 16.09 11.88 7.47
N HIS A 258 14.91 12.28 7.93
CA HIS A 258 14.52 13.67 8.03
C HIS A 258 15.16 14.42 9.21
N GLU A 259 15.63 13.70 10.24
CA GLU A 259 16.25 14.29 11.42
C GLU A 259 17.73 14.57 11.18
N THR A 260 18.45 13.61 10.55
CA THR A 260 19.90 13.73 10.33
C THR A 260 20.26 14.17 8.91
N TRP A 261 19.31 14.15 7.97
CA TRP A 261 19.51 14.37 6.54
C TRP A 261 20.51 13.39 5.90
N ASP A 262 20.72 12.23 6.53
CA ASP A 262 21.54 11.18 5.96
C ASP A 262 20.78 10.36 4.92
N ILE A 263 21.54 9.82 3.96
CA ILE A 263 21.05 8.85 2.99
C ILE A 263 21.84 7.55 3.09
N THR A 264 21.16 6.42 2.91
CA THR A 264 21.83 5.12 2.81
C THR A 264 22.48 4.92 1.44
N SER A 265 23.28 3.86 1.30
CA SER A 265 23.74 3.41 -0.01
C SER A 265 22.56 3.01 -0.92
N PRO A 266 22.62 3.31 -2.22
CA PRO A 266 21.55 2.97 -3.15
C PRO A 266 21.39 1.46 -3.35
N ILE A 267 20.15 1.00 -3.46
CA ILE A 267 19.78 -0.37 -3.84
C ILE A 267 18.72 -0.34 -4.96
N PRO A 268 18.55 -1.42 -5.76
CA PRO A 268 17.49 -1.50 -6.76
C PRO A 268 16.07 -1.43 -6.16
N LEU A 269 15.11 -0.88 -6.90
CA LEU A 269 13.71 -0.74 -6.44
C LEU A 269 13.13 -2.06 -5.92
N PHE A 270 13.25 -3.13 -6.69
CA PHE A 270 12.62 -4.40 -6.33
C PHE A 270 13.30 -5.10 -5.15
N GLU A 271 14.58 -4.82 -4.91
CA GLU A 271 15.24 -5.23 -3.68
C GLU A 271 14.67 -4.45 -2.48
N CYS A 272 14.49 -3.13 -2.62
CA CYS A 272 13.79 -2.32 -1.63
C CYS A 272 12.38 -2.86 -1.36
N MET A 273 11.61 -3.22 -2.41
CA MET A 273 10.29 -3.81 -2.24
C MET A 273 10.30 -5.12 -1.44
N ASN A 274 11.24 -6.03 -1.68
CA ASN A 274 11.36 -7.24 -0.86
C ASN A 274 11.61 -6.89 0.61
N ARG A 275 12.50 -5.93 0.88
CA ARG A 275 12.82 -5.54 2.27
C ARG A 275 11.64 -4.88 2.99
N GLU A 276 10.94 -3.98 2.33
CA GLU A 276 9.88 -3.16 2.93
C GLU A 276 8.53 -3.88 2.98
N LEU A 277 8.17 -4.62 1.93
CA LEU A 277 6.82 -5.15 1.76
C LEU A 277 6.72 -6.66 2.03
N ALA A 278 7.83 -7.41 2.02
CA ALA A 278 7.76 -8.84 2.39
C ALA A 278 7.65 -9.04 3.90
N LYS A 279 8.04 -8.03 4.71
CA LYS A 279 7.91 -8.05 6.17
C LYS A 279 6.45 -7.87 6.60
N MET A 280 5.71 -8.97 6.54
CA MET A 280 4.30 -9.05 6.92
C MET A 280 4.08 -9.48 8.38
N ASP A 281 5.03 -9.37 9.31
CA ASP A 281 4.77 -9.42 10.75
C ASP A 281 5.27 -8.15 11.43
N GLU A 282 4.65 -7.76 12.54
CA GLU A 282 5.23 -6.73 13.40
C GLU A 282 6.31 -7.40 14.25
N GLU A 283 7.56 -6.95 14.10
CA GLU A 283 8.68 -7.32 14.98
C GLU A 283 8.52 -6.69 16.37
#